data_AF-A0A845F0X5-F1
#
_entry.id   AF-A0A845F0X5-F1
#
_cell.length_a   1.000
_cell.length_b   1.000
_cell.length_c   1.000
_cell.angle_alpha   90.00
_cell.angle_beta   90.00
_cell.angle_gamma   90.00
#
_symmetry.space_group_name_H-M   'P 1'
#
loop_
_entity.id
_entity.type
_entity.pdbx_description
1 polymer ?
#
loop_
_entity_poly.entity_id
_entity_poly.type
_entity_poly.pdbx_seq_one_letter_code
_entity_poly.pdbx_strand_id
1 'polypeptide(L)'
;MSNEMHVKFSEVEQSISQIEKSLGVFNAELPKNAGEGNTLEVVNRLNEINHMLTEVGNAYKEILTLNNQTVRESVQQLENADQKLSTSIQIR
;
A
#
# COMPACT_ATOMS: atom_id res chain seq x y z
N MET A 1 -7.90 -0.64 -32.49
CA MET A 1 -6.66 -0.22 -31.83
C MET A 1 -6.41 -1.24 -30.73
N SER A 2 -5.43 -2.11 -30.90
CA SER A 2 -5.07 -3.08 -29.86
C SER A 2 -4.33 -2.32 -28.78
N ASN A 3 -4.82 -2.35 -27.54
CA ASN A 3 -4.06 -1.82 -26.41
C ASN A 3 -3.00 -2.87 -26.07
N GLU A 4 -1.79 -2.68 -26.59
CA GLU A 4 -0.64 -3.51 -26.24
C GLU A 4 -0.23 -3.23 -24.80
N MET A 5 -0.03 -4.29 -24.03
CA MET A 5 0.35 -4.22 -22.62
C MET A 5 1.84 -4.54 -22.51
N HIS A 6 2.65 -3.55 -22.11
CA HIS A 6 4.07 -3.73 -21.81
C HIS A 6 4.28 -3.70 -20.30
N VAL A 7 4.82 -4.79 -19.75
CA VAL A 7 5.10 -4.91 -18.31
C VAL A 7 6.59 -5.09 -18.09
N LYS A 8 7.17 -4.28 -17.21
CA LYS A 8 8.53 -4.44 -16.72
C LYS A 8 8.50 -4.98 -15.29
N PHE A 9 8.55 -6.31 -15.17
CA PHE A 9 8.38 -7.02 -13.90
C PHE A 9 9.28 -6.49 -12.77
N SER A 10 10.55 -6.21 -13.07
CA SER A 10 11.51 -5.68 -12.10
C SER A 10 11.20 -4.27 -11.58
N GLU A 11 10.70 -3.39 -12.44
CA GLU A 11 10.32 -2.02 -12.04
C GLU A 11 9.08 -2.03 -11.14
N VAL A 12 8.16 -2.97 -11.37
CA VAL A 12 6.98 -3.14 -10.53
C VAL A 12 7.36 -3.66 -9.14
N GLU A 13 8.20 -4.70 -9.05
CA GLU A 13 8.64 -5.23 -7.75
C GLU A 13 9.45 -4.17 -6.96
N GLN A 14 10.28 -3.39 -7.65
CA GLN A 14 11.00 -2.28 -7.01
C GLN A 14 10.03 -1.24 -6.42
N SER A 15 8.97 -0.90 -7.15
CA SER A 15 7.96 0.06 -6.70
C SER A 15 7.19 -0.47 -5.50
N ILE A 16 6.79 -1.74 -5.52
CA ILE A 16 6.13 -2.41 -4.38
C ILE A 16 7.04 -2.37 -3.15
N SER A 17 8.31 -2.75 -3.30
CA SER A 17 9.28 -2.76 -2.19
C SER A 17 9.50 -1.38 -1.58
N GLN A 18 9.50 -0.32 -2.39
CA GLN A 18 9.58 1.06 -1.90
C GLN A 18 8.35 1.46 -1.08
N ILE A 19 7.15 1.06 -1.52
CA ILE A 19 5.91 1.31 -0.78
C ILE A 19 5.92 0.54 0.54
N GLU A 20 6.26 -0.75 0.53
CA GLU A 20 6.36 -1.59 1.74
C GLU A 20 7.36 -1.00 2.76
N LYS A 21 8.53 -0.56 2.28
CA LYS A 21 9.52 0.12 3.14
C LYS A 21 8.95 1.40 3.76
N SER A 22 8.25 2.19 2.96
CA SER A 22 7.62 3.44 3.41
C SER A 22 6.51 3.19 4.43
N LEU A 23 5.72 2.14 4.24
CA LEU A 23 4.70 1.69 5.20
C LEU A 23 5.28 1.19 6.51
N GLY A 24 6.44 0.51 6.46
CA GLY A 24 7.14 0.01 7.64
C GLY A 24 7.63 1.13 8.57
N VAL A 25 8.03 2.27 8.01
CA VAL A 25 8.46 3.45 8.78
C VAL A 25 7.30 4.40 9.13
N PHE A 26 6.16 4.27 8.47
CA PHE A 26 4.99 5.12 8.73
C PHE A 26 4.32 4.73 10.05
N ASN A 27 4.46 5.60 11.05
CA ASN A 27 3.77 5.51 12.32
C ASN A 27 2.51 6.39 12.29
N ALA A 28 1.33 5.76 12.37
CA ALA A 28 0.05 6.47 12.42
C ALA A 28 -0.30 6.95 13.84
N GLU A 29 0.44 6.52 14.87
CA GLU A 29 0.16 6.89 16.25
C GLU A 29 0.44 8.37 16.49
N LEU A 30 -0.61 9.09 16.90
CA LEU A 30 -0.51 10.46 17.40
C LEU A 30 -0.60 10.48 18.93
N PRO A 31 -0.02 11.51 19.59
CA PRO A 31 -0.10 11.66 21.02
C PRO A 31 -1.54 11.63 21.51
N LYS A 32 -1.80 10.71 22.45
CA LYS A 32 -3.05 10.64 23.21
C LYS A 32 -2.86 11.48 24.47
N ASN A 33 -3.91 12.20 24.88
CA ASN A 33 -3.94 13.02 26.10
C ASN A 33 -3.03 14.27 26.07
N ALA A 34 -2.97 14.98 24.94
CA ALA A 34 -2.33 16.29 24.93
C ALA A 34 -3.03 17.18 25.97
N GLY A 35 -2.28 17.72 26.95
CA GLY A 35 -2.85 18.55 28.02
C GLY A 35 -3.64 17.77 29.07
N GLU A 36 -3.12 16.63 29.54
CA GLU A 36 -3.71 15.82 30.60
C GLU A 36 -4.11 16.68 31.84
N GLY A 37 -5.39 16.65 32.23
CA GLY A 37 -5.96 17.50 33.28
C GLY A 37 -6.59 18.82 32.77
N ASN A 38 -6.46 19.15 31.49
CA ASN A 38 -7.12 20.28 30.85
C ASN A 38 -8.51 19.87 30.33
N THR A 39 -9.56 20.50 30.87
CA THR A 39 -10.96 20.24 30.49
C THR A 39 -11.48 21.21 29.43
N LEU A 40 -10.63 22.06 28.86
CA LEU A 40 -11.02 22.94 27.75
C LEU A 40 -11.48 22.08 26.56
N GLU A 41 -12.64 22.43 26.02
CA GLU A 41 -13.25 21.77 24.86
C GLU A 41 -12.30 21.64 23.68
N VAL A 42 -11.43 22.64 23.48
CA VAL A 42 -10.39 22.64 22.44
C VAL A 42 -9.42 21.47 22.60
N VAL A 43 -9.02 21.14 23.84
CA VAL A 43 -8.11 20.03 24.12
C VAL A 43 -8.79 18.69 23.84
N ASN A 44 -10.05 18.54 24.25
CA ASN A 44 -10.84 17.35 23.93
C ASN A 44 -10.96 17.17 22.41
N ARG A 45 -11.26 18.26 21.69
CA ARG A 45 -11.40 18.22 20.23
C ARG A 45 -10.09 17.86 19.53
N LEU A 46 -8.95 18.33 20.03
CA LEU A 46 -7.63 17.94 19.52
C LEU A 46 -7.35 16.45 19.73
N ASN A 47 -7.70 15.91 20.90
CA ASN A 47 -7.55 14.48 21.19
C ASN A 47 -8.45 13.61 20.28
N GLU A 48 -9.69 14.04 20.01
CA GLU A 48 -10.59 13.38 19.04
C GLU A 48 -10.00 13.40 17.62
N ILE A 49 -9.48 14.54 17.17
CA ILE A 49 -8.85 14.67 15.85
C ILE A 49 -7.62 13.75 15.75
N ASN A 50 -6.76 13.71 16.77
CA ASN A 50 -5.61 12.81 16.81
C ASN A 50 -6.04 11.34 16.70
N HIS A 51 -7.13 10.97 17.37
CA HIS A 51 -7.67 9.62 17.28
C HIS A 51 -8.15 9.29 15.88
N MET A 52 -8.99 10.15 15.27
CA MET A 52 -9.48 9.95 13.90
C MET A 52 -8.34 9.88 12.88
N LEU A 53 -7.33 10.74 13.02
CA LEU A 53 -6.16 10.71 12.13
C LEU A 53 -5.34 9.43 12.29
N THR A 54 -5.24 8.89 13.51
CA THR A 54 -4.62 7.59 13.76
C THR A 54 -5.39 6.47 13.06
N GLU A 55 -6.72 6.47 13.15
CA GLU A 55 -7.58 5.50 12.47
C GLU A 55 -7.45 5.58 10.95
N VAL A 56 -7.51 6.79 10.39
CA VAL A 56 -7.31 7.00 8.94
C VAL A 56 -5.93 6.55 8.49
N GLY A 57 -4.89 6.86 9.26
CA GLY A 57 -3.53 6.41 8.98
C GLY A 57 -3.42 4.88 8.95
N ASN A 58 -4.03 4.19 9.92
CA ASN A 58 -4.05 2.73 9.96
C ASN A 58 -4.82 2.12 8.79
N ALA A 59 -6.01 2.65 8.47
CA ALA A 59 -6.80 2.21 7.33
C ALA A 59 -6.05 2.39 6.00
N TYR A 60 -5.33 3.50 5.86
CA TYR A 60 -4.50 3.75 4.68
C TYR A 60 -3.36 2.74 4.54
N LYS A 61 -2.69 2.37 5.66
CA LYS A 61 -1.67 1.31 5.65
C LYS A 61 -2.25 -0.02 5.17
N GLU A 62 -3.44 -0.39 5.65
CA GLU A 62 -4.10 -1.64 5.28
C GLU A 62 -4.44 -1.67 3.79
N ILE A 63 -5.02 -0.58 3.26
CA ILE A 63 -5.35 -0.45 1.84
C ILE A 63 -4.10 -0.59 0.97
N LEU A 64 -3.01 0.11 1.31
CA LEU A 64 -1.77 0.02 0.54
C LEU A 64 -1.13 -1.37 0.62
N THR A 65 -1.23 -2.04 1.78
CA THR A 65 -0.74 -3.42 1.94
C THR A 65 -1.50 -4.38 1.04
N LEU A 66 -2.84 -4.29 1.04
CA LEU A 66 -3.68 -5.11 0.18
C LEU A 66 -3.42 -4.82 -1.31
N ASN A 67 -3.29 -3.53 -1.66
CA ASN A 67 -3.01 -3.13 -3.04
C ASN A 67 -1.68 -3.72 -3.54
N ASN A 68 -0.60 -3.59 -2.76
CA ASN A 68 0.70 -4.16 -3.10
C ASN A 68 0.62 -5.68 -3.31
N GLN A 69 -0.10 -6.39 -2.44
CA GLN A 69 -0.31 -7.82 -2.58
C GLN A 69 -1.07 -8.17 -3.87
N THR A 70 -2.16 -7.46 -4.16
CA THR A 70 -2.94 -7.66 -5.40
C THR A 70 -2.11 -7.37 -6.66
N VAL A 71 -1.28 -6.32 -6.64
CA VAL A 71 -0.39 -6.01 -7.77
C VAL A 71 0.64 -7.13 -7.95
N ARG A 72 1.27 -7.60 -6.87
CA ARG A 72 2.24 -8.71 -6.92
C ARG A 72 1.63 -9.98 -7.52
N GLU A 73 0.44 -10.35 -7.08
CA GLU A 73 -0.29 -11.51 -7.63
C GLU A 73 -0.61 -11.34 -9.12
N SER A 74 -1.09 -10.15 -9.51
CA SER A 74 -1.44 -9.86 -10.90
C SER A 74 -0.21 -9.92 -11.82
N VAL A 75 0.91 -9.35 -11.36
CA VAL A 75 2.19 -9.35 -12.08
C VAL A 75 2.74 -10.77 -12.21
N GLN A 76 2.65 -11.58 -11.15
CA GLN A 76 3.06 -12.99 -11.20
C GLN A 76 2.20 -13.81 -12.19
N GLN A 77 0.89 -13.54 -12.25
CA GLN A 77 0.01 -14.19 -13.23
C GLN A 77 0.38 -13.81 -14.66
N LEU A 78 0.75 -12.55 -14.91
CA LEU A 78 1.22 -12.09 -16.22
C LEU A 78 2.55 -12.74 -16.59
N GLU A 79 3.50 -12.83 -15.67
CA GLU A 79 4.79 -13.51 -15.91
C GLU A 79 4.58 -14.99 -16.26
N ASN A 80 3.72 -15.68 -15.51
CA ASN A 80 3.39 -17.08 -15.78
C ASN A 80 2.70 -17.27 -17.13
N ALA A 81 1.85 -16.33 -17.54
CA ALA A 81 1.19 -16.36 -18.83
C ALA A 81 2.19 -16.14 -19.98
N ASP A 82 3.12 -15.20 -19.82
CA ASP A 82 4.18 -14.92 -20.79
C ASP A 82 5.13 -16.12 -20.97
N GLN A 83 5.56 -16.74 -19.87
CA GLN A 83 6.39 -17.95 -19.92
C GLN A 83 5.68 -19.12 -20.63
N LYS A 84 4.38 -19.33 -20.34
CA LYS A 84 3.57 -20.36 -21.03
C LYS A 84 3.45 -20.07 -22.52
N LEU A 85 3.22 -18.82 -22.90
CA LEU A 85 3.13 -18.41 -24.30
C LEU A 85 4.47 -18.63 -25.02
N SER A 86 5.57 -18.16 -24.44
CA SER A 86 6.93 -18.35 -24.94
C SER A 86 7.26 -19.83 -25.16
N THR A 87 6.96 -20.69 -24.18
CA THR A 87 7.13 -22.15 -24.29
C THR A 87 6.29 -22.74 -25.43
N SER A 88 5.04 -22.30 -25.58
CA SER A 88 4.16 -22.79 -26.66
C SER A 88 4.64 -22.39 -28.06
N ILE A 89 5.30 -21.23 -28.19
CA ILE A 89 5.90 -20.77 -29.44
C ILE A 89 7.15 -21.58 -29.77
N GLN A 90 8.01 -21.88 -28.79
CA GLN A 90 9.25 -22.64 -29.00
C GLN A 90 9.02 -24.12 -29.37
N ILE A 91 7.88 -24.69 -28.99
CA ILE A 91 7.52 -26.08 -29.28
C ILE A 91 6.94 -26.24 -30.71
N ARG A 92 6.55 -25.14 -31.38
CA ARG A 92 6.11 -25.14 -32.79
C ARG A 92 7.28 -25.00 -33.75
#